data_AF-A0A8S3F0A5-F1
#
_entry.id   AF-A0A8S3F0A5-F1
#
_cell.length_a   1.000
_cell.length_b   1.000
_cell.length_c   1.000
_cell.angle_alpha   90.00
_cell.angle_beta   90.00
_cell.angle_gamma   90.00
#
_symmetry.space_group_name_H-M   'P 1'
#
loop_
_entity.id
_entity.type
_entity.pdbx_description
1 polymer ?
#
loop_
_entity_poly.entity_id
_entity_poly.type
_entity_poly.pdbx_seq_one_letter_code
_entity_poly.pdbx_strand_id
1 'polypeptide(L)'
;LLSIPPHIRTLILSHTPPYFSLPRYVDSNEYATSANVKFLLEFAFEYMLADGAILLESDLIPSVDFYRYHQWTYRNLLAVNNSKILSIHSFNLYSTNSSDPYTLFPRGFDSWGWSTARTRWLWLKAQWTKYNNWDSIVSRTAKRDGWLCMLPKLSRTRMIGLQGINVNVREESEKRQFEEKMYMSDKRIEYNGKRPIIVSS
;
A
#
# COMPACT_ATOMS: atom_id res chain seq x y z
N LEU A 1 -1.82 12.89 23.18
CA LEU A 1 -1.04 11.71 22.73
C LEU A 1 -1.90 10.48 22.96
N LEU A 2 -2.50 9.93 21.90
CA LEU A 2 -3.30 8.70 22.00
C LEU A 2 -2.38 7.55 22.41
N SER A 3 -2.72 6.85 23.49
CA SER A 3 -1.96 5.71 23.99
C SER A 3 -1.93 4.61 22.93
N ILE A 4 -0.75 4.30 22.42
CA ILE A 4 -0.53 3.19 21.49
C ILE A 4 -0.86 1.89 22.25
N PRO A 5 -1.77 1.04 21.74
CA PRO A 5 -2.12 -0.23 22.40
C PRO A 5 -0.88 -1.09 22.67
N PRO A 6 -0.85 -1.87 23.77
CA PRO A 6 0.35 -2.61 24.22
C PRO A 6 0.86 -3.67 23.25
N HIS A 7 0.06 -4.06 22.24
CA HIS A 7 0.44 -4.99 21.18
C HIS A 7 1.03 -4.29 19.93
N ILE A 8 0.99 -2.96 19.87
CA ILE A 8 1.61 -2.18 18.80
C ILE A 8 3.00 -1.77 19.28
N ARG A 9 4.03 -2.37 18.68
CA ARG A 9 5.42 -1.95 18.86
C ARG A 9 5.76 -0.94 17.77
N THR A 10 6.05 0.29 18.18
CA THR A 10 6.58 1.31 17.28
C THR A 10 8.10 1.23 17.27
N LEU A 11 8.67 0.96 16.10
CA LEU A 11 10.11 1.04 15.86
C LEU A 11 10.36 2.26 14.98
N ILE A 12 11.08 3.24 15.50
CA ILE A 12 11.55 4.38 14.72
C ILE A 12 12.95 4.03 14.24
N LEU A 13 13.07 3.69 12.95
CA LEU A 13 14.35 3.42 12.33
C LEU A 13 14.91 4.73 11.79
N SER A 14 15.89 5.30 12.49
CA SER A 14 16.64 6.44 11.99
C SER A 14 17.50 5.98 10.81
N HIS A 15 17.08 6.32 9.59
CA HIS A 15 17.86 6.03 8.39
C HIS A 15 18.77 7.21 8.08
N THR A 16 20.07 7.04 8.26
CA THR A 16 21.06 7.94 7.67
C THR A 16 21.16 7.62 6.18
N PRO A 17 21.11 8.60 5.27
CA PRO A 17 21.31 8.33 3.85
C PRO A 17 22.58 7.48 3.68
N PRO A 18 22.53 6.30 3.04
CA PRO A 18 23.62 5.32 3.08
C PRO A 18 24.84 5.74 2.27
N TYR A 19 24.87 6.98 1.79
CA TYR A 19 25.88 7.49 0.90
C TYR A 19 26.36 8.86 1.34
N PHE A 20 27.67 8.94 1.64
CA PHE A 20 28.45 10.17 1.58
C PHE A 20 28.35 10.74 0.15
N SER A 21 27.27 11.48 -0.11
CA SER A 21 27.05 12.49 -1.17
C SER A 21 27.47 12.24 -2.63
N LEU A 22 28.16 11.17 -3.02
CA LEU A 22 28.67 10.96 -4.39
C LEU A 22 27.67 10.23 -5.31
N PRO A 23 27.00 9.13 -4.90
CA PRO A 23 25.98 8.46 -5.72
C PRO A 23 24.71 9.30 -5.93
N ARG A 24 24.43 10.27 -5.05
CA ARG A 24 23.27 11.18 -5.18
C ARG A 24 23.30 12.02 -6.46
N TYR A 25 24.48 12.21 -7.06
CA TYR A 25 24.64 12.93 -8.33
C TYR A 25 24.45 12.06 -9.56
N VAL A 26 24.38 10.72 -9.40
CA VAL A 26 24.39 9.75 -10.51
C VAL A 26 23.15 8.84 -10.50
N ASP A 27 22.63 8.52 -9.31
CA ASP A 27 21.44 7.67 -9.14
C ASP A 27 20.18 8.51 -8.89
N SER A 28 19.09 8.17 -9.59
CA SER A 28 17.79 8.82 -9.42
C SER A 28 17.21 8.53 -8.02
N ASN A 29 16.34 9.42 -7.51
CA ASN A 29 15.63 9.22 -6.25
C ASN A 29 14.84 7.89 -6.20
N GLU A 30 14.53 7.28 -7.35
CA GLU A 30 13.87 5.97 -7.46
C GLU A 30 14.70 4.84 -6.84
N TYR A 31 16.03 4.92 -6.96
CA TYR A 31 16.95 3.94 -6.35
C TYR A 31 16.80 3.92 -4.83
N ALA A 32 16.79 5.10 -4.21
CA ALA A 32 16.68 5.24 -2.77
C ALA A 32 15.32 4.73 -2.26
N THR A 33 14.23 5.09 -2.95
CA THR A 33 12.89 4.60 -2.61
C THR A 33 12.80 3.08 -2.72
N SER A 34 13.29 2.50 -3.82
CA SER A 34 13.29 1.05 -4.02
C SER A 34 14.09 0.32 -2.93
N ALA A 35 15.28 0.81 -2.61
CA ALA A 35 16.14 0.22 -1.58
C ALA A 35 15.47 0.28 -0.19
N ASN A 36 14.86 1.41 0.16
CA ASN A 36 14.17 1.58 1.45
C ASN A 36 12.98 0.63 1.58
N VAL A 37 12.14 0.55 0.55
CA VAL A 37 10.97 -0.35 0.57
C VAL A 37 11.43 -1.81 0.70
N LYS A 38 12.44 -2.21 -0.07
CA LYS A 38 12.99 -3.57 0.01
C LYS A 38 13.49 -3.88 1.42
N PHE A 39 14.28 -2.98 2.00
CA PHE A 39 14.80 -3.13 3.36
C PHE A 39 13.69 -3.30 4.38
N LEU A 40 12.63 -2.49 4.31
CA LEU A 40 11.49 -2.58 5.24
C LEU A 40 10.74 -3.91 5.11
N LEU A 41 10.57 -4.43 3.88
CA LEU A 41 9.94 -5.73 3.65
C LEU A 41 10.85 -6.89 4.10
N GLU A 42 12.16 -6.81 3.87
CA GLU A 42 13.14 -7.77 4.41
C GLU A 42 13.09 -7.78 5.94
N PHE A 43 13.10 -6.60 6.56
CA PHE A 43 12.98 -6.46 8.00
C PHE A 43 11.69 -7.09 8.55
N ALA A 44 10.54 -6.79 7.94
CA ALA A 44 9.26 -7.35 8.36
C ALA A 44 9.20 -8.88 8.20
N PHE A 45 9.66 -9.44 7.08
CA PHE A 45 9.44 -10.85 6.74
C PHE A 45 10.58 -11.79 7.13
N GLU A 46 11.82 -11.32 7.17
CA GLU A 46 12.99 -12.15 7.48
C GLU A 46 13.43 -12.00 8.94
N TYR A 47 13.26 -10.82 9.53
CA TYR A 47 13.73 -10.55 10.90
C TYR A 47 12.58 -10.54 11.92
N MET A 48 11.48 -9.84 11.63
CA MET A 48 10.30 -9.83 12.51
C MET A 48 9.42 -11.07 12.32
N LEU A 49 9.65 -11.85 11.26
CA LEU A 49 8.87 -13.04 10.91
C LEU A 49 7.36 -12.78 10.78
N ALA A 50 6.97 -11.56 10.44
CA ALA A 50 5.56 -11.16 10.35
C ALA A 50 4.83 -11.95 9.25
N ASP A 51 3.61 -12.41 9.50
CA ASP A 51 2.86 -13.19 8.51
C ASP A 51 2.33 -12.34 7.33
N GLY A 52 2.25 -11.03 7.53
CA GLY A 52 1.85 -10.04 6.54
C GLY A 52 2.37 -8.65 6.89
N ALA A 53 2.45 -7.78 5.89
CA ALA A 53 2.89 -6.40 6.04
C ALA A 53 1.94 -5.47 5.31
N ILE A 54 1.75 -4.27 5.86
CA ILE A 54 1.11 -3.14 5.19
C ILE A 54 2.21 -2.09 4.97
N LEU A 55 2.35 -1.65 3.73
CA LEU A 55 3.24 -0.56 3.35
C LEU A 55 2.40 0.68 3.11
N LEU A 56 2.78 1.78 3.76
CA LEU A 56 2.15 3.08 3.64
C LEU A 56 3.23 4.16 3.49
N GLU A 57 3.17 4.93 2.42
CA GLU A 57 4.03 6.10 2.20
C GLU A 57 3.63 7.25 3.14
N SER A 58 4.59 8.15 3.44
CA SER A 58 4.41 9.21 4.44
C SER A 58 3.41 10.29 4.05
N ASP A 59 3.07 10.38 2.77
CA ASP A 59 2.16 11.34 2.16
C ASP A 59 0.79 10.74 1.84
N LEU A 60 0.45 9.64 2.51
CA LEU A 60 -0.86 9.01 2.44
C LEU A 60 -1.61 9.17 3.77
N ILE A 61 -2.85 9.62 3.70
CA ILE A 61 -3.77 9.64 4.83
C ILE A 61 -4.63 8.37 4.78
N PRO A 62 -4.55 7.49 5.80
CA PRO A 62 -5.42 6.32 5.89
C PRO A 62 -6.85 6.71 6.29
N SER A 63 -7.83 5.94 5.81
CA SER A 63 -9.23 6.05 6.24
C SER A 63 -9.42 5.54 7.67
N VAL A 64 -10.58 5.86 8.27
CA VAL A 64 -10.93 5.47 9.65
C VAL A 64 -10.97 3.96 9.87
N ASP A 65 -11.18 3.20 8.79
CA ASP A 65 -11.29 1.74 8.77
C ASP A 65 -10.06 1.04 8.13
N PHE A 66 -9.02 1.78 7.75
CA PHE A 66 -7.86 1.30 6.98
C PHE A 66 -7.25 0.00 7.53
N TYR A 67 -6.90 -0.04 8.82
CA TYR A 67 -6.30 -1.23 9.42
C TYR A 67 -7.26 -2.42 9.49
N ARG A 68 -8.55 -2.17 9.71
CA ARG A 68 -9.57 -3.22 9.75
C ARG A 68 -9.81 -3.80 8.36
N TYR A 69 -9.79 -2.96 7.32
CA TYR A 69 -9.83 -3.37 5.93
C TYR A 69 -8.66 -4.30 5.58
N HIS A 70 -7.42 -3.91 5.90
CA HIS A 70 -6.26 -4.76 5.64
C HIS A 70 -6.25 -6.04 6.47
N GLN A 71 -6.67 -5.99 7.73
CA GLN A 71 -6.81 -7.20 8.55
C GLN A 71 -7.84 -8.18 7.98
N TRP A 72 -8.98 -7.66 7.53
CA TRP A 72 -10.04 -8.48 6.96
C TRP A 72 -9.63 -9.09 5.61
N THR A 73 -9.07 -8.29 4.70
CA THR A 73 -8.58 -8.77 3.40
C THR A 73 -7.42 -9.73 3.55
N TYR A 74 -6.53 -9.51 4.53
CA TYR A 74 -5.49 -10.47 4.85
C TYR A 74 -6.08 -11.85 5.19
N ARG A 75 -6.98 -11.90 6.18
CA ARG A 75 -7.59 -13.16 6.65
C ARG A 75 -8.40 -13.88 5.58
N ASN A 76 -9.17 -13.13 4.78
CA ASN A 76 -10.13 -13.71 3.84
C ASN A 76 -9.57 -13.90 2.42
N LEU A 77 -8.45 -13.27 2.07
CA LEU A 77 -7.95 -13.26 0.68
C LEU A 77 -6.46 -13.60 0.58
N LEU A 78 -5.58 -12.91 1.33
CA LEU A 78 -4.12 -13.14 1.20
C LEU A 78 -3.67 -14.44 1.90
N ALA A 79 -4.18 -14.70 3.10
CA ALA A 79 -3.82 -15.84 3.93
C ALA A 79 -4.52 -17.14 3.50
N VAL A 80 -5.44 -17.07 2.54
CA VAL A 80 -6.13 -18.27 2.00
C VAL A 80 -5.14 -19.12 1.20
N ASN A 81 -5.16 -20.43 1.45
CA ASN A 81 -4.35 -21.40 0.73
C ASN A 81 -4.57 -21.31 -0.79
N ASN A 82 -3.49 -21.41 -1.56
CA ASN A 82 -3.50 -21.32 -3.03
C ASN A 82 -4.08 -20.00 -3.59
N SER A 83 -4.17 -18.94 -2.78
CA SER A 83 -4.61 -17.63 -3.26
C SER A 83 -3.60 -17.06 -4.29
N LYS A 84 -4.11 -16.71 -5.48
CA LYS A 84 -3.35 -16.03 -6.55
C LYS A 84 -3.21 -14.52 -6.33
N ILE A 85 -3.58 -14.03 -5.15
CA ILE A 85 -3.48 -12.61 -4.81
C ILE A 85 -2.06 -12.34 -4.31
N LEU A 86 -1.40 -11.39 -4.96
CA LEU A 86 -0.09 -10.86 -4.60
C LEU A 86 -0.22 -9.75 -3.56
N SER A 87 -1.14 -8.81 -3.82
CA SER A 87 -1.30 -7.62 -3.01
C SER A 87 -2.76 -7.18 -2.91
N ILE A 88 -3.08 -6.54 -1.78
CA ILE A 88 -4.32 -5.79 -1.57
C ILE A 88 -3.95 -4.33 -1.43
N HIS A 89 -4.45 -3.49 -2.34
CA HIS A 89 -4.21 -2.05 -2.36
C HIS A 89 -5.28 -1.30 -1.56
N SER A 90 -5.00 -0.05 -1.23
CA SER A 90 -5.91 0.85 -0.53
C SER A 90 -6.26 2.10 -1.32
N PHE A 91 -5.56 2.43 -2.40
CA PHE A 91 -5.84 3.65 -3.17
C PHE A 91 -6.79 3.40 -4.34
N ASN A 92 -7.76 4.29 -4.55
CA ASN A 92 -8.51 4.34 -5.81
C ASN A 92 -8.89 5.78 -6.16
N LEU A 93 -8.24 6.34 -7.18
CA LEU A 93 -8.51 7.70 -7.69
C LEU A 93 -9.97 7.91 -8.11
N TYR A 94 -10.65 6.86 -8.57
CA TYR A 94 -12.05 6.91 -9.03
C TYR A 94 -13.03 6.46 -7.95
N SER A 95 -12.61 6.50 -6.69
CA SER A 95 -13.45 6.15 -5.56
C SER A 95 -14.64 7.10 -5.44
N THR A 96 -15.84 6.52 -5.43
CA THR A 96 -17.11 7.22 -5.25
C THR A 96 -17.88 6.64 -4.07
N ASN A 97 -18.84 7.41 -3.54
CA ASN A 97 -19.74 6.89 -2.52
C ASN A 97 -20.54 5.71 -3.10
N SER A 98 -20.41 4.54 -2.49
CA SER A 98 -21.05 3.31 -2.95
C SER A 98 -21.68 2.57 -1.79
N SER A 99 -22.85 1.98 -2.04
CA SER A 99 -23.48 1.02 -1.12
C SER A 99 -22.68 -0.27 -0.97
N ASP A 100 -21.72 -0.52 -1.86
CA ASP A 100 -20.78 -1.64 -1.81
C ASP A 100 -19.33 -1.17 -1.81
N PRO A 101 -18.82 -0.69 -0.67
CA PRO A 101 -17.46 -0.16 -0.57
C PRO A 101 -16.38 -1.25 -0.42
N TYR A 102 -16.75 -2.54 -0.48
CA TYR A 102 -15.85 -3.67 -0.19
C TYR A 102 -15.52 -4.52 -1.41
N THR A 103 -16.21 -4.29 -2.53
CA THR A 103 -15.84 -4.92 -3.80
C THR A 103 -14.40 -4.57 -4.15
N LEU A 104 -13.65 -5.63 -4.46
CA LEU A 104 -12.29 -5.59 -4.96
C LEU A 104 -12.29 -6.02 -6.43
N PHE A 105 -11.43 -5.41 -7.22
CA PHE A 105 -11.23 -5.81 -8.61
C PHE A 105 -9.74 -5.87 -8.93
N PRO A 106 -9.33 -6.77 -9.85
CA PRO A 106 -7.93 -6.85 -10.25
C PRO A 106 -7.52 -5.59 -11.01
N ARG A 107 -6.37 -5.03 -10.66
CA ARG A 107 -5.67 -3.95 -11.36
C ARG A 107 -4.16 -4.27 -11.36
N GLY A 108 -3.37 -3.48 -12.10
CA GLY A 108 -1.91 -3.46 -11.91
C GLY A 108 -1.52 -2.99 -10.51
N PHE A 109 -0.26 -3.19 -10.18
CA PHE A 109 0.33 -2.80 -8.89
C PHE A 109 0.63 -1.29 -8.84
N ASP A 110 0.31 -0.65 -7.72
CA ASP A 110 0.71 0.72 -7.34
C ASP A 110 1.31 0.76 -5.92
N SER A 111 2.06 1.81 -5.58
CA SER A 111 2.71 1.93 -4.27
C SER A 111 1.88 2.70 -3.23
N TRP A 112 0.68 3.18 -3.58
CA TRP A 112 -0.10 4.14 -2.79
C TRP A 112 -0.91 3.53 -1.64
N GLY A 113 -0.26 2.66 -0.88
CA GLY A 113 -0.84 1.91 0.22
C GLY A 113 -1.27 0.52 -0.23
N TRP A 114 -0.57 -0.49 0.27
CA TRP A 114 -0.84 -1.87 -0.08
C TRP A 114 -0.36 -2.83 1.00
N SER A 115 -0.82 -4.07 0.92
CA SER A 115 -0.43 -5.13 1.84
C SER A 115 -0.18 -6.43 1.09
N THR A 116 0.68 -7.26 1.67
CA THR A 116 1.00 -8.59 1.13
C THR A 116 1.27 -9.58 2.26
N ALA A 117 1.27 -10.87 1.92
CA ALA A 117 1.59 -11.94 2.85
C ALA A 117 3.05 -12.37 2.69
N ARG A 118 3.65 -12.84 3.79
CA ARG A 118 5.03 -13.33 3.83
C ARG A 118 5.33 -14.39 2.78
N THR A 119 4.36 -15.26 2.48
CA THR A 119 4.51 -16.31 1.47
C THR A 119 4.74 -15.79 0.05
N ARG A 120 4.45 -14.51 -0.23
CA ARG A 120 4.72 -13.86 -1.53
C ARG A 120 6.09 -13.18 -1.56
N TRP A 121 6.72 -13.03 -0.40
CA TRP A 121 7.96 -12.29 -0.26
C TRP A 121 9.09 -12.82 -1.14
N LEU A 122 9.27 -14.15 -1.21
CA LEU A 122 10.32 -14.75 -2.04
C LEU A 122 10.17 -14.38 -3.52
N TRP A 123 8.94 -14.41 -4.04
CA TRP A 123 8.66 -14.00 -5.41
C TRP A 123 8.88 -12.50 -5.60
N LEU A 124 8.36 -11.65 -4.69
CA LEU A 124 8.55 -10.19 -4.74
C LEU A 124 10.04 -9.82 -4.72
N LYS A 125 10.81 -10.43 -3.82
CA LYS A 125 12.25 -10.23 -3.67
C LYS A 125 13.01 -10.59 -4.96
N ALA A 126 12.60 -11.66 -5.64
CA ALA A 126 13.21 -12.11 -6.89
C ALA A 126 12.92 -11.17 -8.08
N GLN A 127 11.77 -10.51 -8.10
CA GLN A 127 11.44 -9.52 -9.13
C GLN A 127 11.90 -8.10 -8.77
N TRP A 128 12.49 -7.91 -7.58
CA TRP A 128 12.85 -6.58 -7.10
C TRP A 128 14.05 -6.01 -7.85
N THR A 129 13.92 -4.77 -8.32
CA THR A 129 15.04 -4.03 -8.91
C THR A 129 15.33 -2.77 -8.10
N LYS A 130 16.61 -2.42 -7.99
CA LYS A 130 17.03 -1.11 -7.48
C LYS A 130 17.10 -0.05 -8.58
N TYR A 131 17.14 -0.49 -9.84
CA TYR A 131 17.28 0.35 -11.02
C TYR A 131 15.94 0.40 -11.77
N ASN A 132 15.50 1.60 -12.16
CA ASN A 132 14.16 1.90 -12.70
C ASN A 132 13.05 1.84 -11.64
N ASN A 133 11.83 2.18 -12.09
CA ASN A 133 10.65 2.15 -11.23
C ASN A 133 10.26 0.69 -10.85
N TRP A 134 10.51 0.36 -9.58
CA TRP A 134 10.34 -0.98 -9.03
C TRP A 134 8.86 -1.42 -9.06
N ASP A 135 7.93 -0.50 -8.84
CA ASP A 135 6.49 -0.79 -8.80
C ASP A 135 5.98 -1.32 -10.16
N SER A 136 6.52 -0.77 -11.24
CA SER A 136 6.14 -1.01 -12.62
C SER A 136 6.69 -2.35 -13.09
N ILE A 137 7.87 -2.72 -12.60
CA ILE A 137 8.45 -4.05 -12.82
C ILE A 137 7.67 -5.11 -12.04
N VAL A 138 7.32 -4.86 -10.79
CA VAL A 138 6.43 -5.75 -10.01
C VAL A 138 5.07 -5.89 -10.72
N SER A 139 4.47 -4.79 -11.16
CA SER A 139 3.19 -4.79 -11.89
C SER A 139 3.24 -5.66 -13.16
N ARG A 140 4.28 -5.49 -13.97
CA ARG A 140 4.47 -6.23 -15.23
C ARG A 140 4.73 -7.72 -14.99
N THR A 141 5.61 -8.04 -14.06
CA THR A 141 5.98 -9.42 -13.72
C THR A 141 4.83 -10.15 -13.04
N ALA A 142 4.06 -9.47 -12.18
CA ALA A 142 2.86 -10.02 -11.57
C ALA A 142 1.84 -10.42 -12.63
N LYS A 143 1.58 -9.54 -13.61
CA LYS A 143 0.70 -9.85 -14.74
C LYS A 143 1.21 -11.03 -15.57
N ARG A 144 2.51 -11.07 -15.87
CA ARG A 144 3.15 -12.18 -16.61
C ARG A 144 2.98 -13.51 -15.89
N ASP A 145 3.16 -13.52 -14.57
CA ASP A 145 3.19 -14.75 -13.76
C ASP A 145 1.79 -15.13 -13.22
N GLY A 146 0.74 -14.40 -13.61
CA GLY A 146 -0.65 -14.71 -13.24
C GLY A 146 -1.04 -14.32 -11.81
N TRP A 147 -0.28 -13.44 -11.18
CA TRP A 147 -0.60 -12.83 -9.89
C TRP A 147 -1.66 -11.74 -10.02
N LEU A 148 -2.53 -11.62 -9.01
CA LEU A 148 -3.57 -10.60 -8.93
C LEU A 148 -3.21 -9.53 -7.89
N CYS A 149 -3.27 -8.26 -8.29
CA CYS A 149 -3.22 -7.12 -7.38
C CYS A 149 -4.64 -6.56 -7.27
N MET A 150 -5.21 -6.55 -6.07
CA MET A 150 -6.62 -6.22 -5.87
C MET A 150 -6.78 -4.79 -5.38
N LEU A 151 -7.59 -4.00 -6.09
CA LEU A 151 -7.90 -2.62 -5.77
C LEU A 151 -9.32 -2.50 -5.20
N PRO A 152 -9.55 -1.68 -4.16
CA PRO A 152 -10.89 -1.48 -3.65
C PRO A 152 -11.67 -0.47 -4.47
N LYS A 153 -12.99 -0.72 -4.58
CA LYS A 153 -13.92 0.24 -5.17
C LYS A 153 -13.96 1.55 -4.41
N LEU A 154 -14.02 1.49 -3.08
CA LEU A 154 -13.87 2.65 -2.22
C LEU A 154 -12.40 2.77 -1.79
N SER A 155 -11.79 3.95 -1.90
CA SER A 155 -10.42 4.19 -1.41
C SER A 155 -10.35 4.10 0.12
N ARG A 156 -9.23 3.61 0.63
CA ARG A 156 -8.83 3.54 2.04
C ARG A 156 -7.56 4.36 2.32
N THR A 157 -6.94 4.92 1.30
CA THR A 157 -5.88 5.93 1.41
C THR A 157 -6.18 7.13 0.52
N ARG A 158 -5.71 8.31 0.94
CA ARG A 158 -5.70 9.53 0.14
C ARG A 158 -4.29 10.08 0.05
N MET A 159 -3.85 10.40 -1.16
CA MET A 159 -2.59 11.10 -1.40
C MET A 159 -2.72 12.57 -1.07
N ILE A 160 -1.79 13.09 -0.26
CA ILE A 160 -1.64 14.52 0.04
C ILE A 160 -0.32 15.10 -0.51
N GLY A 161 0.61 14.24 -0.93
CA GLY A 161 1.88 14.63 -1.53
C GLY A 161 1.74 14.99 -3.01
N LEU A 162 1.16 16.15 -3.32
CA LEU A 162 0.96 16.60 -4.71
C LEU A 162 2.28 16.95 -5.44
N GLN A 163 3.41 16.95 -4.72
CA GLN A 163 4.77 17.09 -5.25
C GLN A 163 5.68 16.03 -4.63
N GLY A 164 6.35 15.24 -5.47
CA GLY A 164 7.22 14.13 -5.07
C GLY A 164 8.19 13.74 -6.18
N ILE A 165 8.78 12.54 -6.07
CA ILE A 165 9.81 12.06 -7.02
C ILE A 165 9.23 11.90 -8.43
N ASN A 166 8.07 11.26 -8.52
CA ASN A 166 7.40 10.92 -9.78
C ASN A 166 6.02 11.57 -9.93
N VAL A 167 5.64 12.46 -9.00
CA VAL A 167 4.35 13.17 -9.00
C VAL A 167 4.61 14.67 -8.91
N ASN A 168 4.01 15.44 -9.82
CA ASN A 168 4.13 16.89 -9.84
C ASN A 168 2.80 17.49 -10.33
N VAL A 169 1.78 17.40 -9.48
CA VAL A 169 0.44 17.92 -9.76
C VAL A 169 0.47 19.43 -9.53
N ARG A 170 0.51 20.18 -10.64
CA ARG A 170 0.53 21.66 -10.61
C ARG A 170 -0.82 22.26 -10.97
N GLU A 171 -1.51 21.63 -11.90
CA GLU A 171 -2.80 22.07 -12.42
C GLU A 171 -3.89 21.95 -11.34
N GLU A 172 -4.64 23.03 -11.14
CA GLU A 172 -5.67 23.10 -10.11
C GLU A 172 -6.79 22.07 -10.32
N SER A 173 -7.09 21.75 -11.58
CA SER A 173 -8.07 20.73 -11.95
C SER A 173 -7.65 19.31 -11.52
N GLU A 174 -6.36 19.00 -11.58
CA GLU A 174 -5.80 17.73 -11.13
C GLU A 174 -5.75 17.67 -9.61
N LYS A 175 -5.37 18.75 -8.92
CA LYS A 175 -5.42 18.80 -7.44
C LYS A 175 -6.82 18.49 -6.92
N ARG A 176 -7.85 19.11 -7.52
CA ARG A 176 -9.25 18.85 -7.18
C ARG A 176 -9.64 17.39 -7.37
N GLN A 177 -9.01 16.66 -8.28
CA GLN A 177 -9.28 15.23 -8.43
C GLN A 177 -8.84 14.42 -7.21
N PHE A 178 -7.67 14.71 -6.65
CA PHE A 178 -7.13 14.04 -5.47
C PHE A 178 -7.79 14.53 -4.16
N GLU A 179 -8.06 15.84 -4.06
CA GLU A 179 -8.53 16.46 -2.83
C GLU A 179 -10.06 16.46 -2.70
N GLU A 180 -10.79 16.82 -3.77
CA GLU A 180 -12.25 17.05 -3.72
C GLU A 180 -13.05 15.88 -4.26
N LYS A 181 -12.62 15.25 -5.36
CA LYS A 181 -13.43 14.26 -6.08
C LYS A 181 -13.27 12.84 -5.55
N MET A 182 -12.12 12.51 -4.97
CA MET A 182 -11.87 11.16 -4.45
C MET A 182 -12.58 10.97 -3.11
N TYR A 183 -13.67 10.18 -3.12
CA TYR A 183 -14.42 9.87 -1.92
C TYR A 183 -13.66 8.88 -1.03
N MET A 184 -13.57 9.17 0.26
CA MET A 184 -13.05 8.27 1.28
C MET A 184 -14.04 8.28 2.43
N SER A 185 -14.47 7.10 2.90
CA SER A 185 -15.52 7.04 3.92
C SER A 185 -14.99 7.45 5.29
N ASP A 186 -15.81 8.22 5.98
CA ASP A 186 -15.72 8.59 7.39
C ASP A 186 -16.57 7.67 8.30
N LYS A 187 -17.33 6.74 7.70
CA LYS A 187 -18.24 5.85 8.42
C LYS A 187 -17.50 4.70 9.06
N ARG A 188 -17.97 4.30 10.25
CA ARG A 188 -17.48 3.10 10.91
C ARG A 188 -17.98 1.85 10.18
N ILE A 189 -17.07 0.92 9.96
CA ILE A 189 -17.34 -0.33 9.28
C ILE A 189 -17.02 -1.51 10.20
N GLU A 190 -17.90 -2.51 10.15
CA GLU A 190 -17.71 -3.80 10.81
C GLU A 190 -17.18 -4.87 9.85
N TYR A 191 -16.16 -5.59 10.31
CA TYR A 191 -15.43 -6.60 9.55
C TYR A 191 -15.53 -8.00 10.17
N ASN A 192 -16.53 -8.22 11.02
CA ASN A 192 -16.65 -9.45 11.81
C ASN A 192 -17.14 -10.67 11.00
N GLY A 193 -17.59 -10.48 9.75
CA GLY A 193 -18.13 -11.53 8.88
C GLY A 193 -17.41 -11.69 7.55
N LYS A 194 -17.93 -12.61 6.71
CA LYS A 194 -17.45 -12.84 5.33
C LYS A 194 -17.69 -11.66 4.40
N ARG A 195 -18.61 -10.76 4.73
CA ARG A 195 -18.85 -9.50 4.03
C ARG A 195 -18.86 -8.38 5.06
N PRO A 196 -18.10 -7.30 4.86
CA PRO A 196 -18.14 -6.17 5.79
C PRO A 196 -19.48 -5.43 5.68
N ILE A 197 -19.90 -4.77 6.76
CA ILE A 197 -21.19 -4.08 6.88
C ILE A 197 -20.94 -2.63 7.30
N ILE A 198 -21.57 -1.68 6.59
CA ILE A 198 -21.56 -0.27 6.99
C ILE A 198 -22.50 -0.14 8.19
N VAL A 199 -22.00 0.36 9.32
CA VAL A 199 -22.83 0.63 10.49
C VAL A 199 -23.38 2.04 10.34
N SER A 200 -24.71 2.18 10.28
CA SER A 200 -25.35 3.49 10.44
C SER A 200 -25.10 3.97 11.87
N SER A 201 -24.45 5.12 12.00
CA SER A 201 -24.32 5.88 13.25
C SER A 201 -25.69 6.21 13.82
#